data_AF-A0A7S2JZB1-F1
#
_entry.id   AF-A0A7S2JZB1-F1
#
_cell.length_a   1.000
_cell.length_b   1.000
_cell.length_c   1.000
_cell.angle_alpha   90.00
_cell.angle_beta   90.00
_cell.angle_gamma   90.00
#
_symmetry.space_group_name_H-M   'P 1'
#
loop_
_entity.id
_entity.type
_entity.pdbx_description
1 polymer ?
#
loop_
_entity_poly.entity_id
_entity_poly.type
_entity_poly.pdbx_seq_one_letter_code
_entity_poly.pdbx_strand_id
1 'polypeptide(L)'
;RGPMEDEEAASQSPKPSEQDVEDLPDCRRLQSVKRTLDSGRRALSGFRCMLFTVMVVCVLFLLVLVLVVTHAVGVPVATRGWPGCAASLLTGVFIGACATLLGLAPLPDDLLRTRVVLVIFLILGCAACADIAWIIRKLKPSSGQIHTIGALPPFVILICMTVVALVQTSVERMQRWMWLTIKVSLVMRLPLSVILGILSWADGGKPGELFCVPPLLFALYVACSPSLHRRAHGCLRRQYDTRKKVRAATGVAALLGGLSMPEILSQARARFRCIDLSEVHEADIADNRPNPDLFSKTNATALGSCDAFISHSWHDDPKLKWKALQAWRAKFIAQHGREPTVWIDKYCLDQTNIDIDLRCLPIFMSGCSQLVVLFGPTYLSRLWCVVELLTFVQMDLDIGLIDLDLVCPNGSRNKEGRAALARTADTFCVSKCECFNVGDKQKLLNVIYAGFGDMRNFNREVLRALRGTGMCTTV
;
A
#
# COMPACT_ATOMS: atom_id res chain seq x y z
N ARG A 1 -15.67 56.48 -29.50
CA ARG A 1 -16.52 56.23 -30.69
C ARG A 1 -15.61 56.20 -31.91
N GLY A 2 -15.36 55.01 -32.42
CA GLY A 2 -14.70 54.71 -33.69
C GLY A 2 -14.96 53.23 -33.94
N PRO A 3 -15.52 52.82 -35.10
CA PRO A 3 -15.87 51.43 -35.33
C PRO A 3 -14.65 50.68 -35.87
N MET A 4 -14.37 49.53 -35.27
CA MET A 4 -13.44 48.54 -35.77
C MET A 4 -14.27 47.25 -35.85
N GLU A 5 -14.97 47.12 -36.95
CA GLU A 5 -15.68 45.90 -37.35
C GLU A 5 -15.06 45.41 -38.67
N ASP A 6 -15.06 44.10 -38.81
CA ASP A 6 -14.82 43.31 -40.03
C ASP A 6 -13.38 43.00 -40.45
N GLU A 7 -12.74 42.07 -39.72
CA GLU A 7 -11.79 41.13 -40.35
C GLU A 7 -11.59 39.84 -39.53
N GLU A 8 -12.64 39.04 -39.31
CA GLU A 8 -12.48 37.68 -38.76
C GLU A 8 -13.48 36.69 -39.36
N ALA A 9 -13.34 36.43 -40.66
CA ALA A 9 -14.07 35.38 -41.35
C ALA A 9 -13.21 34.74 -42.46
N ALA A 10 -12.28 33.85 -42.10
CA ALA A 10 -11.85 32.71 -42.92
C ALA A 10 -10.68 31.95 -42.29
N SER A 11 -10.95 30.90 -41.51
CA SER A 11 -10.12 29.67 -41.45
C SER A 11 -10.77 28.68 -40.47
N GLN A 12 -11.88 28.06 -40.89
CA GLN A 12 -12.36 26.83 -40.25
C GLN A 12 -11.79 25.65 -41.02
N SER A 13 -10.59 25.19 -40.63
CA SER A 13 -10.11 23.87 -41.01
C SER A 13 -11.08 22.81 -40.47
N PRO A 14 -11.47 21.80 -41.27
CA PRO A 14 -12.43 20.79 -40.84
C PRO A 14 -11.89 20.04 -39.62
N LYS A 15 -12.69 20.00 -38.55
CA LYS A 15 -12.38 19.17 -37.37
C LYS A 15 -12.30 17.72 -37.82
N PRO A 16 -11.21 16.99 -37.52
CA PRO A 16 -11.15 15.56 -37.79
C PRO A 16 -12.30 14.87 -37.05
N SER A 17 -12.95 13.93 -37.74
CA SER A 17 -14.06 13.21 -37.14
C SER A 17 -13.54 12.33 -35.99
N GLU A 18 -14.32 12.17 -34.94
CA GLU A 18 -13.93 11.39 -33.74
C GLU A 18 -13.58 9.92 -34.08
N GLN A 19 -14.00 9.46 -35.27
CA GLN A 19 -13.74 8.15 -35.84
C GLN A 19 -12.33 8.00 -36.44
N ASP A 20 -11.68 9.11 -36.86
CA ASP A 20 -10.35 9.09 -37.47
C ASP A 20 -9.22 8.89 -36.43
N VAL A 21 -9.50 9.08 -35.15
CA VAL A 21 -8.53 8.91 -34.05
C VAL A 21 -8.46 7.45 -33.56
N GLU A 22 -9.52 6.67 -33.72
CA GLU A 22 -9.58 5.28 -33.24
C GLU A 22 -8.91 4.26 -34.19
N ASP A 23 -8.66 4.61 -35.45
CA ASP A 23 -8.05 3.71 -36.45
C ASP A 23 -6.55 3.93 -36.69
N LEU A 24 -5.88 4.73 -35.84
CA LEU A 24 -4.41 4.81 -35.86
C LEU A 24 -3.81 3.44 -35.46
N PRO A 25 -3.06 2.76 -36.36
CA PRO A 25 -2.57 1.39 -36.14
C PRO A 25 -1.62 1.27 -34.93
N ASP A 26 -1.03 2.38 -34.47
CA ASP A 26 -0.18 2.43 -33.29
C ASP A 26 -0.93 2.29 -31.96
N CYS A 27 -2.20 2.70 -31.89
CA CYS A 27 -2.95 2.66 -30.63
C CYS A 27 -3.29 1.21 -30.22
N ARG A 28 -3.63 0.35 -31.19
CA ARG A 28 -3.87 -1.09 -30.94
C ARG A 28 -2.59 -1.83 -30.54
N ARG A 29 -1.44 -1.48 -31.13
CA ARG A 29 -0.12 -2.02 -30.73
C ARG A 29 0.25 -1.61 -29.31
N LEU A 30 0.07 -0.33 -28.95
CA LEU A 30 0.33 0.17 -27.60
C LEU A 30 -0.58 -0.49 -26.56
N GLN A 31 -1.86 -0.74 -26.87
CA GLN A 31 -2.77 -1.45 -25.97
C GLN A 31 -2.40 -2.92 -25.78
N SER A 32 -1.95 -3.63 -26.84
CA SER A 32 -1.49 -5.01 -26.75
C SER A 32 -0.21 -5.14 -25.91
N VAL A 33 0.75 -4.25 -26.13
CA VAL A 33 2.00 -4.19 -25.35
C VAL A 33 1.71 -3.83 -23.90
N LYS A 34 0.79 -2.89 -23.66
CA LYS A 34 0.36 -2.51 -22.31
C LYS A 34 -0.34 -3.65 -21.56
N ARG A 35 -1.27 -4.38 -22.17
CA ARG A 35 -1.93 -5.53 -21.52
C ARG A 35 -0.92 -6.61 -21.14
N THR A 36 0.06 -6.86 -22.01
CA THR A 36 1.15 -7.81 -21.74
C THR A 36 2.06 -7.33 -20.61
N LEU A 37 2.41 -6.04 -20.58
CA LEU A 37 3.22 -5.43 -19.53
C LEU A 37 2.48 -5.35 -18.19
N ASP A 38 1.20 -4.99 -18.16
CA ASP A 38 0.41 -4.85 -16.93
C ASP A 38 0.02 -6.20 -16.31
N SER A 39 -0.18 -7.22 -17.16
CA SER A 39 -0.32 -8.61 -16.70
C SER A 39 1.01 -9.12 -16.13
N GLY A 40 2.11 -8.85 -16.83
CA GLY A 40 3.47 -9.18 -16.38
C GLY A 40 3.88 -8.47 -15.09
N ARG A 41 3.54 -7.18 -14.93
CA ARG A 41 3.96 -6.34 -13.77
C ARG A 41 3.12 -6.63 -12.51
N ARG A 42 1.84 -6.96 -12.66
CA ARG A 42 0.99 -7.46 -11.55
C ARG A 42 1.45 -8.84 -11.09
N ALA A 43 1.77 -9.74 -12.03
CA ALA A 43 2.39 -11.02 -11.72
C ALA A 43 3.77 -10.84 -11.05
N LEU A 44 4.66 -9.98 -11.58
CA LEU A 44 6.01 -9.78 -11.05
C LEU A 44 6.05 -9.10 -9.68
N SER A 45 5.13 -8.19 -9.37
CA SER A 45 5.16 -7.47 -8.09
C SER A 45 4.64 -8.33 -6.93
N GLY A 46 3.60 -9.14 -7.17
CA GLY A 46 3.20 -10.21 -6.27
C GLY A 46 4.29 -11.27 -6.14
N PHE A 47 4.88 -11.66 -7.27
CA PHE A 47 5.98 -12.62 -7.32
C PHE A 47 7.22 -12.12 -6.58
N ARG A 48 7.63 -10.86 -6.66
CA ARG A 48 8.83 -10.34 -5.95
C ARG A 48 8.66 -10.28 -4.44
N CYS A 49 7.47 -9.97 -3.93
CA CYS A 49 7.21 -9.96 -2.49
C CYS A 49 7.11 -11.40 -1.95
N MET A 50 6.44 -12.28 -2.71
CA MET A 50 6.44 -13.72 -2.47
C MET A 50 7.86 -14.28 -2.55
N LEU A 51 8.66 -13.88 -3.54
CA LEU A 51 10.02 -14.32 -3.78
C LEU A 51 10.94 -13.79 -2.69
N PHE A 52 10.74 -12.60 -2.14
CA PHE A 52 11.52 -12.15 -0.98
C PHE A 52 11.20 -12.99 0.26
N THR A 53 9.92 -13.25 0.55
CA THR A 53 9.53 -14.13 1.66
C THR A 53 10.01 -15.57 1.44
N VAL A 54 9.84 -16.10 0.23
CA VAL A 54 10.32 -17.42 -0.19
C VAL A 54 11.84 -17.46 -0.19
N MET A 55 12.55 -16.39 -0.56
CA MET A 55 14.02 -16.35 -0.57
C MET A 55 14.55 -16.24 0.85
N VAL A 56 13.91 -15.50 1.76
CA VAL A 56 14.27 -15.52 3.18
C VAL A 56 14.02 -16.91 3.77
N VAL A 57 12.86 -17.52 3.49
CA VAL A 57 12.55 -18.89 3.92
C VAL A 57 13.50 -19.91 3.28
N CYS A 58 13.87 -19.76 2.01
CA CYS A 58 14.77 -20.64 1.26
C CYS A 58 16.23 -20.45 1.68
N VAL A 59 16.69 -19.23 1.96
CA VAL A 59 18.04 -18.96 2.48
C VAL A 59 18.17 -19.55 3.88
N LEU A 60 17.14 -19.37 4.72
CA LEU A 60 17.13 -19.97 6.04
C LEU A 60 16.98 -21.50 5.98
N PHE A 61 16.17 -22.03 5.07
CA PHE A 61 16.06 -23.46 4.80
C PHE A 61 17.36 -24.03 4.22
N LEU A 62 18.04 -23.31 3.33
CA LEU A 62 19.36 -23.67 2.79
C LEU A 62 20.42 -23.62 3.88
N LEU A 63 20.37 -22.67 4.82
CA LEU A 63 21.27 -22.65 5.97
C LEU A 63 21.04 -23.87 6.87
N VAL A 64 19.78 -24.23 7.13
CA VAL A 64 19.42 -25.45 7.89
C VAL A 64 19.82 -26.71 7.11
N LEU A 65 19.57 -26.76 5.81
CA LEU A 65 19.93 -27.88 4.94
C LEU A 65 21.45 -28.02 4.84
N VAL A 66 22.20 -26.92 4.70
CA VAL A 66 23.66 -26.92 4.72
C VAL A 66 24.14 -27.43 6.06
N LEU A 67 23.60 -26.97 7.19
CA LEU A 67 23.92 -27.50 8.52
C LEU A 67 23.65 -29.01 8.62
N VAL A 68 22.50 -29.48 8.14
CA VAL A 68 22.09 -30.90 8.14
C VAL A 68 22.97 -31.74 7.20
N VAL A 69 23.30 -31.24 6.01
CA VAL A 69 24.13 -31.92 5.00
C VAL A 69 25.59 -31.95 5.42
N THR A 70 26.15 -30.86 5.96
CA THR A 70 27.48 -30.87 6.58
C THR A 70 27.56 -31.88 7.72
N HIS A 71 26.42 -32.16 8.37
CA HIS A 71 26.30 -33.22 9.35
C HIS A 71 26.24 -34.63 8.77
N ALA A 72 25.47 -34.81 7.70
CA ALA A 72 25.20 -36.10 7.08
C ALA A 72 26.37 -36.62 6.22
N VAL A 73 27.16 -35.71 5.63
CA VAL A 73 28.33 -36.05 4.79
C VAL A 73 29.54 -36.46 5.65
N GLY A 74 29.39 -36.49 6.97
CA GLY A 74 30.41 -37.05 7.86
C GLY A 74 31.70 -36.23 7.85
N VAL A 75 31.62 -34.91 7.66
CA VAL A 75 32.75 -34.03 8.01
C VAL A 75 33.09 -34.35 9.47
N PRO A 76 34.28 -34.88 9.77
CA PRO A 76 34.65 -35.29 11.11
C PRO A 76 34.91 -34.02 11.92
N VAL A 77 33.84 -33.34 12.33
CA VAL A 77 33.91 -32.36 13.40
C VAL A 77 34.24 -33.17 14.64
N ALA A 78 35.50 -33.08 15.08
CA ALA A 78 36.08 -33.82 16.19
C ALA A 78 35.53 -33.37 17.56
N THR A 79 34.20 -33.25 17.67
CA THR A 79 33.48 -33.01 18.91
C THR A 79 32.57 -34.20 19.17
N ARG A 80 33.13 -35.28 19.72
CA ARG A 80 32.35 -36.40 20.29
C ARG A 80 31.41 -35.84 21.37
N GLY A 81 30.11 -35.73 21.07
CA GLY A 81 29.07 -35.51 22.09
C GLY A 81 28.28 -34.20 22.07
N TRP A 82 28.42 -33.37 21.03
CA TRP A 82 27.67 -32.10 20.90
C TRP A 82 26.70 -31.94 19.71
N PRO A 83 26.90 -32.56 18.54
CA PRO A 83 26.22 -32.05 17.34
C PRO A 83 24.73 -32.38 17.19
N GLY A 84 24.29 -33.56 17.65
CA GLY A 84 22.90 -34.01 17.44
C GLY A 84 21.85 -33.17 18.18
N CYS A 85 22.13 -32.79 19.43
CA CYS A 85 21.20 -31.97 20.22
C CYS A 85 21.13 -30.53 19.73
N ALA A 86 22.26 -29.96 19.28
CA ALA A 86 22.29 -28.59 18.76
C ALA A 86 21.51 -28.45 17.44
N ALA A 87 21.62 -29.43 16.54
CA ALA A 87 20.88 -29.45 15.28
C ALA A 87 19.35 -29.58 15.50
N SER A 88 18.91 -30.46 16.40
CA SER A 88 17.49 -30.60 16.74
C SER A 88 16.92 -29.37 17.45
N LEU A 89 17.70 -28.76 18.35
CA LEU A 89 17.34 -27.51 19.03
C LEU A 89 17.18 -26.35 18.04
N LEU A 90 18.18 -26.16 17.17
CA LEU A 90 18.15 -25.12 16.14
C LEU A 90 16.96 -25.31 15.20
N THR A 91 16.69 -26.55 14.77
CA THR A 91 15.55 -26.85 13.89
C THR A 91 14.22 -26.59 14.59
N GLY A 92 14.07 -26.94 15.87
CA GLY A 92 12.85 -26.72 16.64
C GLY A 92 12.54 -25.23 16.90
N VAL A 93 13.54 -24.48 17.34
CA VAL A 93 13.46 -23.03 17.55
C VAL A 93 13.20 -22.32 16.23
N PHE A 94 13.87 -22.76 15.16
CA PHE A 94 13.72 -22.20 13.83
C PHE A 94 12.30 -22.41 13.27
N ILE A 95 11.74 -23.61 13.38
CA ILE A 95 10.37 -23.90 12.91
C ILE A 95 9.34 -23.10 13.73
N GLY A 96 9.50 -23.00 15.06
CA GLY A 96 8.60 -22.21 15.90
C GLY A 96 8.65 -20.71 15.61
N ALA A 97 9.86 -20.16 15.41
CA ALA A 97 10.06 -18.77 15.04
C ALA A 97 9.52 -18.47 13.64
N CYS A 98 9.82 -19.33 12.65
CA CYS A 98 9.30 -19.21 11.30
C CYS A 98 7.78 -19.33 11.24
N ALA A 99 7.17 -20.26 12.00
CA ALA A 99 5.71 -20.35 12.11
C ALA A 99 5.11 -19.07 12.70
N THR A 100 5.72 -18.49 13.74
CA THR A 100 5.20 -17.25 14.33
C THR A 100 5.37 -16.05 13.39
N LEU A 101 6.52 -15.93 12.72
CA LEU A 101 6.80 -14.86 11.76
C LEU A 101 5.97 -14.98 10.47
N LEU A 102 5.75 -16.19 9.97
CA LEU A 102 4.86 -16.47 8.85
C LEU A 102 3.40 -16.26 9.23
N GLY A 103 3.01 -16.54 10.48
CA GLY A 103 1.67 -16.26 11.00
C GLY A 103 1.34 -14.77 11.10
N LEU A 104 2.36 -13.90 11.21
CA LEU A 104 2.23 -12.45 11.15
C LEU A 104 2.22 -11.89 9.71
N ALA A 105 2.57 -12.70 8.71
CA ALA A 105 2.70 -12.27 7.32
C ALA A 105 1.39 -12.06 6.53
N PRO A 106 0.28 -12.81 6.75
CA PRO A 106 -0.93 -12.61 5.96
C PRO A 106 -1.65 -11.34 6.39
N LEU A 107 -1.72 -10.37 5.47
CA LEU A 107 -2.65 -9.25 5.59
C LEU A 107 -4.08 -9.79 5.51
N PRO A 108 -5.01 -9.29 6.35
CA PRO A 108 -6.38 -9.81 6.48
C PRO A 108 -7.24 -9.73 5.21
N ASP A 109 -6.76 -9.05 4.17
CA ASP A 109 -7.56 -8.72 3.00
C ASP A 109 -7.20 -9.56 1.75
N ASP A 110 -6.16 -10.41 1.81
CA ASP A 110 -5.71 -11.19 0.65
C ASP A 110 -5.82 -12.71 0.91
N LEU A 111 -6.89 -13.29 0.35
CA LEU A 111 -7.19 -14.72 0.40
C LEU A 111 -6.06 -15.56 -0.21
N LEU A 112 -5.52 -15.15 -1.34
CA LEU A 112 -4.49 -15.90 -2.04
C LEU A 112 -3.20 -15.94 -1.23
N ARG A 113 -2.77 -14.79 -0.68
CA ARG A 113 -1.57 -14.74 0.17
C ARG A 113 -1.73 -15.56 1.44
N THR A 114 -2.90 -15.49 2.08
CA THR A 114 -3.17 -16.31 3.27
C THR A 114 -3.11 -17.80 2.94
N ARG A 115 -3.61 -18.22 1.77
CA ARG A 115 -3.48 -19.61 1.29
C ARG A 115 -2.03 -20.00 1.04
N VAL A 116 -1.25 -19.14 0.38
CA VAL A 116 0.19 -19.40 0.14
C VAL A 116 0.93 -19.60 1.45
N VAL A 117 0.70 -18.73 2.44
CA VAL A 117 1.29 -18.87 3.78
C VAL A 117 0.90 -20.22 4.38
N LEU A 118 -0.39 -20.57 4.40
CA LEU A 118 -0.84 -21.86 4.93
C LEU A 118 -0.28 -23.07 4.17
N VAL A 119 -0.09 -22.99 2.84
CA VAL A 119 0.57 -24.04 2.06
C VAL A 119 2.03 -24.19 2.48
N ILE A 120 2.73 -23.08 2.73
CA ILE A 120 4.10 -23.14 3.27
C ILE A 120 4.10 -23.81 4.65
N PHE A 121 3.18 -23.47 5.55
CA PHE A 121 3.02 -24.16 6.84
C PHE A 121 2.76 -25.66 6.67
N LEU A 122 1.93 -26.04 5.71
CA LEU A 122 1.61 -27.43 5.41
C LEU A 122 2.87 -28.19 4.93
N ILE A 123 3.64 -27.61 4.01
CA ILE A 123 4.89 -28.20 3.51
C ILE A 123 5.90 -28.38 4.66
N LEU A 124 6.07 -27.35 5.49
CA LEU A 124 6.97 -27.42 6.66
C LEU A 124 6.53 -28.48 7.67
N GLY A 125 5.23 -28.60 7.93
CA GLY A 125 4.68 -29.66 8.78
C GLY A 125 4.95 -31.06 8.21
N CYS A 126 4.71 -31.25 6.91
CA CYS A 126 4.96 -32.53 6.24
C CYS A 126 6.44 -32.91 6.24
N ALA A 127 7.33 -31.95 6.00
CA ALA A 127 8.78 -32.17 6.07
C ALA A 127 9.22 -32.62 7.47
N ALA A 128 8.73 -31.95 8.52
CA ALA A 128 9.03 -32.33 9.89
C ALA A 128 8.52 -33.76 10.23
N CYS A 129 7.34 -34.15 9.75
CA CYS A 129 6.84 -35.52 9.89
C CYS A 129 7.72 -36.54 9.16
N ALA A 130 8.20 -36.21 7.95
CA ALA A 130 9.06 -37.09 7.17
C ALA A 130 10.43 -37.31 7.84
N ASP A 131 11.01 -36.25 8.40
CA ASP A 131 12.26 -36.32 9.17
C ASP A 131 12.09 -37.20 10.42
N ILE A 132 11.01 -37.00 11.17
CA ILE A 132 10.68 -37.84 12.34
C ILE A 132 10.54 -39.31 11.93
N ALA A 133 9.82 -39.61 10.85
CA ALA A 133 9.65 -40.97 10.35
C ALA A 133 10.98 -41.60 9.90
N TRP A 134 11.86 -40.83 9.27
CA TRP A 134 13.19 -41.29 8.89
C TRP A 134 14.06 -41.61 10.11
N ILE A 135 14.04 -40.75 11.13
CA ILE A 135 14.76 -40.97 12.40
C ILE A 135 14.26 -42.26 13.07
N ILE A 136 12.95 -42.47 13.14
CA ILE A 136 12.34 -43.69 13.74
C ILE A 136 12.87 -44.95 13.05
N ARG A 137 13.00 -44.94 11.72
CA ARG A 137 13.52 -46.10 10.95
C ARG A 137 15.00 -46.38 11.20
N LYS A 138 15.79 -45.38 11.59
CA LYS A 138 17.25 -45.50 11.77
C LYS A 138 17.66 -45.78 13.20
N LEU A 139 16.86 -45.39 14.18
CA LEU A 139 17.15 -45.67 15.58
C LEU A 139 16.93 -47.15 15.88
N LYS A 140 17.92 -47.82 16.49
CA LYS A 140 17.73 -49.13 17.11
C LYS A 140 16.70 -48.99 18.26
N PRO A 141 15.87 -50.03 18.51
CA PRO A 141 14.90 -50.02 19.61
C PRO A 141 15.65 -49.81 20.93
N SER A 142 15.61 -48.57 21.39
CA SER A 142 16.25 -48.01 22.57
C SER A 142 15.38 -46.83 23.02
N SER A 143 15.61 -46.29 24.21
CA SER A 143 14.84 -45.18 24.79
C SER A 143 14.66 -43.99 23.82
N GLY A 144 15.59 -43.76 22.89
CA GLY A 144 15.51 -42.73 21.84
C GLY A 144 14.29 -42.81 20.91
N GLN A 145 13.72 -44.01 20.68
CA GLN A 145 12.53 -44.14 19.82
C GLN A 145 11.27 -43.56 20.46
N ILE A 146 11.13 -43.67 21.78
CA ILE A 146 9.94 -43.20 22.51
C ILE A 146 9.84 -41.67 22.42
N HIS A 147 10.98 -40.96 22.58
CA HIS A 147 11.03 -39.51 22.46
C HIS A 147 10.63 -39.03 21.05
N THR A 148 11.12 -39.73 20.02
CA THR A 148 10.87 -39.37 18.62
C THR A 148 9.41 -39.60 18.22
N ILE A 149 8.80 -40.69 18.69
CA ILE A 149 7.38 -41.00 18.45
C ILE A 149 6.48 -39.97 19.16
N GLY A 150 6.83 -39.57 20.38
CA GLY A 150 6.09 -38.57 21.15
C GLY A 150 6.02 -37.19 20.48
N ALA A 151 6.98 -36.86 19.60
CA ALA A 151 7.01 -35.59 18.86
C ALA A 151 6.07 -35.54 17.64
N LEU A 152 5.55 -36.68 17.16
CA LEU A 152 4.73 -36.75 15.95
C LEU A 152 3.33 -36.09 16.09
N PRO A 153 2.56 -36.29 17.19
CA PRO A 153 1.18 -35.80 17.28
C PRO A 153 1.02 -34.27 17.08
N PRO A 154 1.86 -33.39 17.67
CA PRO A 154 1.77 -31.94 17.43
C PRO A 154 1.88 -31.54 15.95
N PHE A 155 2.68 -32.24 15.15
CA PHE A 155 2.83 -31.97 13.71
C PHE A 155 1.67 -32.50 12.90
N VAL A 156 1.14 -33.69 13.24
CA VAL A 156 -0.07 -34.23 12.59
C VAL A 156 -1.26 -33.30 12.83
N ILE A 157 -1.45 -32.82 14.07
CA ILE A 157 -2.49 -31.84 14.40
C ILE A 157 -2.27 -30.54 13.61
N LEU A 158 -1.02 -30.04 13.55
CA LEU A 158 -0.67 -28.85 12.78
C LEU A 158 -1.10 -29.00 11.30
N ILE A 159 -0.74 -30.12 10.66
CA ILE A 159 -1.09 -30.43 9.26
C ILE A 159 -2.61 -30.46 9.09
N CYS A 160 -3.31 -31.26 9.89
CA CYS A 160 -4.76 -31.42 9.78
C CYS A 160 -5.50 -30.09 9.94
N MET A 161 -5.16 -29.32 10.98
CA MET A 161 -5.82 -28.04 11.21
C MET A 161 -5.43 -26.97 10.17
N THR A 162 -4.22 -27.05 9.59
CA THR A 162 -3.82 -26.20 8.46
C THR A 162 -4.63 -26.51 7.20
N VAL A 163 -4.92 -27.79 6.93
CA VAL A 163 -5.84 -28.19 5.84
C VAL A 163 -7.24 -27.64 6.09
N VAL A 164 -7.75 -27.73 7.33
CA VAL A 164 -9.04 -27.13 7.72
C VAL A 164 -9.03 -25.62 7.51
N ALA A 165 -7.92 -24.93 7.81
CA ALA A 165 -7.77 -23.51 7.55
C ALA A 165 -7.77 -23.20 6.03
N LEU A 166 -7.11 -24.01 5.20
CA LEU A 166 -7.00 -23.83 3.75
C LEU A 166 -8.35 -23.92 3.02
N VAL A 167 -9.25 -24.80 3.49
CA VAL A 167 -10.58 -24.98 2.87
C VAL A 167 -11.58 -23.87 3.23
N GLN A 168 -11.23 -22.95 4.13
CA GLN A 168 -12.11 -21.84 4.46
C GLN A 168 -12.23 -20.85 3.28
N THR A 169 -13.43 -20.29 3.12
CA THR A 169 -13.74 -19.32 2.05
C THR A 169 -13.49 -17.87 2.47
N SER A 170 -13.46 -17.59 3.76
CA SER A 170 -13.24 -16.25 4.34
C SER A 170 -11.86 -16.13 4.97
N VAL A 171 -11.14 -15.04 4.69
CA VAL A 171 -9.80 -14.77 5.24
C VAL A 171 -9.82 -14.72 6.77
N GLU A 172 -10.86 -14.12 7.36
CA GLU A 172 -11.00 -14.06 8.82
C GLU A 172 -11.14 -15.44 9.45
N ARG A 173 -11.87 -16.35 8.78
CA ARG A 173 -11.99 -17.74 9.24
C ARG A 173 -10.66 -18.46 9.07
N MET A 174 -9.99 -18.30 7.92
CA MET A 174 -8.65 -18.86 7.69
C MET A 174 -7.67 -18.43 8.78
N GLN A 175 -7.60 -17.13 9.08
CA GLN A 175 -6.70 -16.59 10.09
C GLN A 175 -7.07 -17.07 11.50
N ARG A 176 -8.36 -17.13 11.86
CA ARG A 176 -8.79 -17.70 13.14
C ARG A 176 -8.34 -19.15 13.29
N TRP A 177 -8.55 -19.97 12.25
CA TRP A 177 -8.07 -21.34 12.25
C TRP A 177 -6.55 -21.41 12.30
N MET A 178 -5.83 -20.60 11.52
CA MET A 178 -4.37 -20.52 11.56
C MET A 178 -3.83 -20.24 12.97
N TRP A 179 -4.35 -19.22 13.65
CA TRP A 179 -3.94 -18.88 15.01
C TRP A 179 -4.36 -19.94 16.03
N LEU A 180 -5.53 -20.57 15.84
CA LEU A 180 -5.93 -21.71 16.67
C LEU A 180 -4.98 -22.90 16.49
N THR A 181 -4.63 -23.24 15.26
CA THR A 181 -3.67 -24.28 14.90
C THR A 181 -2.31 -24.04 15.56
N ILE A 182 -1.79 -22.81 15.47
CA ILE A 182 -0.53 -22.41 16.10
C ILE A 182 -0.64 -22.58 17.63
N LYS A 183 -1.70 -22.09 18.27
CA LYS A 183 -1.91 -22.21 19.71
C LYS A 183 -1.98 -23.67 20.17
N VAL A 184 -2.80 -24.49 19.52
CA VAL A 184 -2.96 -25.92 19.87
C VAL A 184 -1.62 -26.64 19.71
N SER A 185 -0.90 -26.40 18.62
CA SER A 185 0.42 -27.00 18.40
C SER A 185 1.43 -26.58 19.49
N LEU A 186 1.47 -25.30 19.87
CA LEU A 186 2.35 -24.79 20.92
C LEU A 186 1.99 -25.33 22.31
N VAL A 187 0.69 -25.38 22.66
CA VAL A 187 0.20 -25.93 23.94
C VAL A 187 0.50 -27.41 24.06
N MET A 188 0.45 -28.18 22.97
CA MET A 188 0.83 -29.59 22.97
C MET A 188 2.35 -29.78 23.05
N ARG A 189 3.11 -28.94 22.35
CA ARG A 189 4.57 -29.07 22.26
C ARG A 189 5.28 -28.66 23.54
N LEU A 190 4.79 -27.64 24.23
CA LEU A 190 5.40 -27.12 25.46
C LEU A 190 5.55 -28.19 26.58
N PRO A 191 4.48 -28.88 27.04
CA PRO A 191 4.61 -29.90 28.08
C PRO A 191 5.43 -31.09 27.59
N LEU A 192 5.33 -31.44 26.30
CA LEU A 192 6.14 -32.50 25.71
C LEU A 192 7.64 -32.16 25.80
N SER A 193 8.06 -30.96 25.41
CA SER A 193 9.47 -30.54 25.53
C SER A 193 9.95 -30.53 26.99
N VAL A 194 9.10 -30.14 27.95
CA VAL A 194 9.43 -30.22 29.38
C VAL A 194 9.62 -31.67 29.83
N ILE A 195 8.67 -32.56 29.51
CA ILE A 195 8.72 -33.98 29.89
C ILE A 195 9.95 -34.65 29.27
N LEU A 196 10.18 -34.47 27.96
CA LEU A 196 11.33 -35.05 27.27
C LEU A 196 12.65 -34.52 27.82
N GLY A 197 12.70 -33.22 28.17
CA GLY A 197 13.86 -32.60 28.80
C GLY A 197 14.17 -33.16 30.18
N ILE A 198 13.15 -33.37 31.01
CA ILE A 198 13.28 -33.97 32.35
C ILE A 198 13.70 -35.44 32.26
N LEU A 199 13.05 -36.23 31.40
CA LEU A 199 13.39 -37.64 31.21
C LEU A 199 14.83 -37.79 30.69
N SER A 200 15.22 -36.97 29.71
CA SER A 200 16.60 -36.97 29.20
C SER A 200 17.60 -36.59 30.29
N TRP A 201 17.26 -35.66 31.18
CA TRP A 201 18.11 -35.28 32.30
C TRP A 201 18.21 -36.38 33.36
N ALA A 202 17.09 -37.07 33.67
CA ALA A 202 17.04 -38.18 34.62
C ALA A 202 17.89 -39.38 34.17
N ASP A 203 17.95 -39.63 32.86
CA ASP A 203 18.78 -40.68 32.26
C ASP A 203 20.28 -40.31 32.16
N GLY A 204 20.70 -39.21 32.81
CA GLY A 204 22.07 -38.70 32.74
C GLY A 204 22.44 -37.99 31.43
N GLY A 205 21.43 -37.73 30.58
CA GLY A 205 21.55 -36.95 29.35
C GLY A 205 21.55 -35.44 29.59
N LYS A 206 21.74 -34.67 28.52
CA LYS A 206 21.72 -33.20 28.57
C LYS A 206 20.27 -32.70 28.46
N PRO A 207 19.86 -31.66 29.21
CA PRO A 207 18.50 -31.11 29.18
C PRO A 207 18.24 -30.24 27.92
N GLY A 208 18.63 -30.71 26.73
CA GLY A 208 18.56 -29.97 25.47
C GLY A 208 17.16 -29.42 25.19
N GLU A 209 16.13 -30.24 25.37
CA GLU A 209 14.73 -29.86 25.14
C GLU A 209 14.22 -28.76 26.08
N LEU A 210 14.80 -28.59 27.27
CA LEU A 210 14.42 -27.51 28.18
C LEU A 210 14.79 -26.14 27.63
N PHE A 211 15.82 -26.03 26.78
CA PHE A 211 16.18 -24.77 26.13
C PHE A 211 15.15 -24.32 25.08
N CYS A 212 14.27 -25.22 24.60
CA CYS A 212 13.15 -24.85 23.73
C CYS A 212 11.99 -24.20 24.49
N VAL A 213 11.93 -24.32 25.83
CA VAL A 213 10.78 -23.88 26.62
C VAL A 213 10.59 -22.35 26.58
N PRO A 214 11.62 -21.51 26.82
CA PRO A 214 11.45 -20.05 26.74
C PRO A 214 10.93 -19.53 25.39
N PRO A 215 11.47 -19.91 24.22
CA PRO A 215 10.93 -19.44 22.94
C PRO A 215 9.53 -19.99 22.64
N LEU A 216 9.19 -21.21 23.07
CA LEU A 216 7.82 -21.75 22.94
C LEU A 216 6.82 -20.98 23.81
N LEU A 217 7.20 -20.61 25.04
CA LEU A 217 6.39 -19.77 25.92
C LEU A 217 6.17 -18.37 25.31
N PHE A 218 7.23 -17.77 24.76
CA PHE A 218 7.12 -16.49 24.09
C PHE A 218 6.20 -16.55 22.86
N ALA A 219 6.37 -17.57 22.01
CA ALA A 219 5.51 -17.80 20.85
C ALA A 219 4.05 -18.01 21.25
N LEU A 220 3.82 -18.78 22.32
CA LEU A 220 2.47 -19.02 22.86
C LEU A 220 1.87 -17.73 23.42
N TYR A 221 2.65 -16.92 24.14
CA TYR A 221 2.21 -15.62 24.63
C TYR A 221 1.79 -14.68 23.49
N VAL A 222 2.60 -14.60 22.42
CA VAL A 222 2.25 -13.84 21.21
C VAL A 222 0.96 -14.38 20.62
N ALA A 223 0.89 -15.69 20.33
CA ALA A 223 -0.27 -16.35 19.72
C ALA A 223 -1.57 -16.21 20.54
N CYS A 224 -1.46 -16.10 21.86
CA CYS A 224 -2.57 -15.91 22.79
C CYS A 224 -2.91 -14.43 23.05
N SER A 225 -2.18 -13.47 22.49
CA SER A 225 -2.39 -12.03 22.71
C SER A 225 -2.98 -11.34 21.48
N PRO A 226 -4.32 -11.17 21.40
CA PRO A 226 -4.97 -10.45 20.30
C PRO A 226 -4.48 -9.01 20.16
N SER A 227 -4.05 -8.39 21.26
CA SER A 227 -3.52 -7.02 21.25
C SER A 227 -2.21 -6.91 20.48
N LEU A 228 -1.29 -7.86 20.68
CA LEU A 228 -0.01 -7.91 19.97
C LEU A 228 -0.21 -8.21 18.49
N HIS A 229 -1.11 -9.15 18.16
CA HIS A 229 -1.47 -9.44 16.77
C HIS A 229 -2.00 -8.20 16.06
N ARG A 230 -2.95 -7.48 16.67
CA ARG A 230 -3.52 -6.25 16.11
C ARG A 230 -2.45 -5.16 15.92
N ARG A 231 -1.54 -5.00 16.88
CA ARG A 231 -0.42 -4.04 16.77
C ARG A 231 0.55 -4.41 15.66
N ALA A 232 0.97 -5.67 15.58
CA ALA A 232 1.88 -6.16 14.56
C ALA A 232 1.27 -6.06 13.16
N HIS A 233 0.03 -6.52 12.98
CA HIS A 233 -0.72 -6.38 11.73
C HIS A 233 -0.95 -4.91 11.38
N GLY A 234 -1.26 -4.04 12.35
CA GLY A 234 -1.41 -2.61 12.13
C GLY A 234 -0.10 -1.93 11.70
N CYS A 235 1.05 -2.37 12.22
CA CYS A 235 2.36 -1.90 11.79
C CYS A 235 2.69 -2.37 10.36
N LEU A 236 2.53 -3.67 10.10
CA LEU A 236 2.76 -4.24 8.76
C LEU A 236 1.83 -3.63 7.73
N ARG A 237 0.54 -3.50 8.03
CA ARG A 237 -0.46 -2.84 7.18
C ARG A 237 -0.04 -1.42 6.86
N ARG A 238 0.33 -0.61 7.86
CA ARG A 238 0.83 0.76 7.62
C ARG A 238 2.05 0.78 6.69
N GLN A 239 3.00 -0.13 6.86
CA GLN A 239 4.17 -0.22 5.97
C GLN A 239 3.80 -0.66 4.55
N TYR A 240 2.91 -1.63 4.40
CA TYR A 240 2.43 -2.12 3.10
C TYR A 240 1.60 -1.07 2.37
N ASP A 241 0.67 -0.41 3.06
CA ASP A 241 -0.18 0.63 2.51
C ASP A 241 0.66 1.82 2.06
N THR A 242 1.63 2.24 2.85
CA THR A 242 2.59 3.28 2.45
C THR A 242 3.33 2.89 1.17
N ARG A 243 3.80 1.64 1.05
CA ARG A 243 4.47 1.16 -0.17
C ARG A 243 3.53 1.04 -1.36
N LYS A 244 2.28 0.65 -1.15
CA LYS A 244 1.26 0.57 -2.21
C LYS A 244 0.93 1.96 -2.76
N LYS A 245 0.66 2.93 -1.88
CA LYS A 245 0.47 4.35 -2.21
C LYS A 245 1.62 4.89 -3.03
N VAL A 246 2.84 4.74 -2.53
CA VAL A 246 4.06 5.20 -3.20
C VAL A 246 4.24 4.52 -4.56
N ARG A 247 3.95 3.22 -4.71
CA ARG A 247 4.05 2.53 -6.01
C ARG A 247 3.01 3.00 -7.01
N ALA A 248 1.76 3.18 -6.58
CA ALA A 248 0.69 3.70 -7.44
C ALA A 248 1.03 5.13 -7.89
N ALA A 249 1.39 6.00 -6.94
CA ALA A 249 1.90 7.34 -7.19
C ALA A 249 3.06 7.33 -8.20
N THR A 250 4.07 6.48 -7.95
CA THR A 250 5.25 6.44 -8.83
C THR A 250 4.92 5.86 -10.20
N GLY A 251 3.91 4.99 -10.32
CA GLY A 251 3.41 4.51 -11.59
C GLY A 251 2.83 5.64 -12.43
N VAL A 252 2.01 6.51 -11.81
CA VAL A 252 1.48 7.72 -12.46
C VAL A 252 2.60 8.69 -12.79
N ALA A 253 3.50 8.97 -11.84
CA ALA A 253 4.64 9.87 -12.01
C ALA A 253 5.59 9.43 -13.15
N ALA A 254 5.88 8.13 -13.26
CA ALA A 254 6.71 7.59 -14.33
C ALA A 254 6.07 7.77 -15.71
N LEU A 255 4.74 7.69 -15.80
CA LEU A 255 4.01 7.98 -17.03
C LEU A 255 4.07 9.47 -17.39
N LEU A 256 4.20 10.37 -16.41
CA LEU A 256 4.34 11.80 -16.65
C LEU A 256 5.77 12.20 -17.04
N GLY A 257 6.78 11.53 -16.48
CA GLY A 257 8.16 12.01 -16.52
C GLY A 257 9.18 11.19 -17.29
N GLY A 258 8.87 9.95 -17.69
CA GLY A 258 9.82 9.05 -18.36
C GLY A 258 11.01 8.60 -17.50
N LEU A 259 11.05 8.97 -16.22
CA LEU A 259 12.11 8.64 -15.28
C LEU A 259 11.87 7.29 -14.59
N SER A 260 12.94 6.68 -14.08
CA SER A 260 12.82 5.46 -13.29
C SER A 260 12.21 5.74 -11.91
N MET A 261 11.57 4.73 -11.32
CA MET A 261 10.94 4.84 -10.00
C MET A 261 11.90 5.33 -8.89
N PRO A 262 13.15 4.84 -8.76
CA PRO A 262 14.09 5.35 -7.76
C PRO A 262 14.45 6.82 -7.95
N GLU A 263 14.62 7.29 -9.19
CA GLU A 263 14.96 8.68 -9.50
C GLU A 263 13.83 9.63 -9.10
N ILE A 264 12.59 9.31 -9.49
CA ILE A 264 11.42 10.12 -9.14
C ILE A 264 11.24 10.16 -7.61
N LEU A 265 11.44 9.04 -6.91
CA LEU A 265 11.36 9.02 -5.44
C LEU A 265 12.46 9.85 -4.79
N SER A 266 13.67 9.85 -5.35
CA SER A 266 14.76 10.70 -4.88
C SER A 266 14.44 12.19 -5.08
N GLN A 267 13.95 12.56 -6.26
CA GLN A 267 13.53 13.92 -6.57
C GLN A 267 12.39 14.38 -5.67
N ALA A 268 11.35 13.56 -5.53
CA ALA A 268 10.21 13.88 -4.68
C ALA A 268 10.62 14.08 -3.22
N ARG A 269 11.51 13.24 -2.66
CA ARG A 269 12.00 13.44 -1.28
C ARG A 269 12.78 14.73 -1.11
N ALA A 270 13.60 15.10 -2.09
CA ALA A 270 14.41 16.32 -2.03
C ALA A 270 13.56 17.59 -2.19
N ARG A 271 12.41 17.48 -2.85
CA ARG A 271 11.57 18.63 -3.25
C ARG A 271 10.23 18.70 -2.52
N PHE A 272 9.91 17.73 -1.66
CA PHE A 272 8.68 17.79 -0.88
C PHE A 272 8.78 18.88 0.18
N ARG A 273 7.90 19.87 0.05
CA ARG A 273 7.81 21.03 0.94
C ARG A 273 6.38 21.24 1.39
N CYS A 274 6.20 21.87 2.53
CA CYS A 274 4.89 22.25 3.05
C CYS A 274 4.95 23.65 3.66
N ILE A 275 3.78 24.25 3.87
CA ILE A 275 3.64 25.54 4.55
C ILE A 275 2.71 25.40 5.76
N ASP A 276 3.01 26.13 6.83
CA ASP A 276 2.06 26.27 7.94
C ASP A 276 0.90 27.15 7.47
N LEU A 277 -0.35 26.69 7.63
CA LEU A 277 -1.48 27.41 7.06
C LEU A 277 -1.69 28.81 7.66
N SER A 278 -1.07 29.13 8.81
CA SER A 278 -1.05 30.48 9.36
C SER A 278 -0.21 31.47 8.55
N GLU A 279 0.73 31.00 7.73
CA GLU A 279 1.58 31.82 6.86
C GLU A 279 0.99 32.06 5.47
N VAL A 280 -0.14 31.41 5.16
CA VAL A 280 -0.87 31.61 3.90
C VAL A 280 -1.74 32.85 4.03
N HIS A 281 -1.74 33.71 3.02
CA HIS A 281 -2.50 34.98 3.02
C HIS A 281 -3.57 35.00 1.93
N GLU A 282 -4.67 35.73 2.16
CA GLU A 282 -5.75 35.90 1.17
C GLU A 282 -5.26 36.49 -0.15
N ALA A 283 -4.39 37.49 -0.09
CA ALA A 283 -3.81 38.12 -1.28
C ALA A 283 -3.04 37.12 -2.16
N ASP A 284 -2.33 36.19 -1.52
CA ASP A 284 -1.60 35.14 -2.21
C ASP A 284 -2.56 34.14 -2.88
N ILE A 285 -3.71 33.83 -2.27
CA ILE A 285 -4.75 32.97 -2.87
C ILE A 285 -5.55 33.71 -3.96
N ALA A 286 -5.64 35.04 -3.88
CA ALA A 286 -6.39 35.87 -4.80
C ALA A 286 -5.67 36.14 -6.13
N ASP A 287 -4.34 36.18 -6.11
CA ASP A 287 -3.55 36.34 -7.32
C ASP A 287 -3.49 35.01 -8.09
N ASN A 288 -3.90 34.99 -9.36
CA ASN A 288 -3.81 33.80 -10.20
C ASN A 288 -2.52 33.74 -11.04
N ARG A 289 -1.53 34.58 -10.72
CA ARG A 289 -0.22 34.54 -11.36
C ARG A 289 0.76 33.69 -10.53
N PRO A 290 1.65 32.94 -11.19
CA PRO A 290 2.78 32.31 -10.52
C PRO A 290 3.60 33.33 -9.72
N ASN A 291 3.98 32.98 -8.50
CA ASN A 291 4.85 33.81 -7.67
C ASN A 291 5.96 32.95 -7.06
N PRO A 292 7.17 32.93 -7.66
CA PRO A 292 8.30 32.13 -7.16
C PRO A 292 8.71 32.44 -5.72
N ASP A 293 8.47 33.67 -5.24
CA ASP A 293 8.87 34.08 -3.90
C ASP A 293 8.10 33.33 -2.81
N LEU A 294 6.89 32.85 -3.11
CA LEU A 294 6.09 32.05 -2.19
C LEU A 294 6.74 30.70 -1.86
N PHE A 295 7.58 30.18 -2.74
CA PHE A 295 8.33 28.95 -2.49
C PHE A 295 9.28 29.09 -1.30
N SER A 296 9.86 30.28 -1.11
CA SER A 296 10.76 30.58 0.02
C SER A 296 10.06 30.55 1.39
N LYS A 297 8.72 30.71 1.42
CA LYS A 297 7.90 30.62 2.64
C LYS A 297 7.64 29.18 3.09
N THR A 298 7.96 28.19 2.25
CA THR A 298 7.72 26.78 2.58
C THR A 298 8.91 26.15 3.28
N ASN A 299 8.68 25.07 4.01
CA ASN A 299 9.71 24.28 4.69
C ASN A 299 9.89 22.92 4.03
N ALA A 300 11.13 22.42 3.96
CA ALA A 300 11.38 21.05 3.50
C ALA A 300 10.79 20.07 4.52
N THR A 301 10.02 19.10 4.03
CA THR A 301 9.21 18.21 4.87
C THR A 301 9.46 16.76 4.51
N ALA A 302 9.43 15.85 5.49
CA ALA A 302 9.47 14.42 5.22
C ALA A 302 8.13 13.93 4.65
N LEU A 303 8.17 13.11 3.60
CA LEU A 303 6.96 12.47 3.05
C LEU A 303 6.20 11.73 4.17
N GLY A 304 4.90 11.99 4.27
CA GLY A 304 4.02 11.44 5.30
C GLY A 304 3.87 12.33 6.55
N SER A 305 4.52 13.50 6.58
CA SER A 305 4.40 14.47 7.68
C SER A 305 3.50 15.66 7.36
N CYS A 306 2.96 15.74 6.13
CA CYS A 306 2.02 16.77 5.73
C CYS A 306 0.59 16.38 6.14
N ASP A 307 -0.17 17.33 6.71
CA ASP A 307 -1.53 17.06 7.15
C ASP A 307 -2.47 16.93 5.95
N ALA A 308 -2.39 17.85 5.00
CA ALA A 308 -3.31 17.90 3.88
C ALA A 308 -2.66 18.36 2.58
N PHE A 309 -3.09 17.74 1.48
CA PHE A 309 -2.92 18.28 0.14
C PHE A 309 -4.14 19.12 -0.20
N ILE A 310 -3.96 20.40 -0.57
CA ILE A 310 -5.06 21.29 -0.93
C ILE A 310 -5.20 21.32 -2.46
N SER A 311 -6.25 20.70 -2.98
CA SER A 311 -6.59 20.77 -4.41
C SER A 311 -7.69 21.79 -4.64
N HIS A 312 -7.47 22.69 -5.59
CA HIS A 312 -8.41 23.78 -5.89
C HIS A 312 -8.22 24.31 -7.31
N SER A 313 -9.25 24.97 -7.86
CA SER A 313 -9.11 25.70 -9.13
C SER A 313 -8.61 27.12 -8.89
N TRP A 314 -7.65 27.55 -9.70
CA TRP A 314 -7.20 28.95 -9.70
C TRP A 314 -8.34 29.89 -10.17
N HIS A 315 -9.27 29.41 -11.00
CA HIS A 315 -10.32 30.23 -11.61
C HIS A 315 -11.59 30.41 -10.75
N ASP A 316 -11.71 29.70 -9.63
CA ASP A 316 -12.83 29.95 -8.71
C ASP A 316 -12.67 31.30 -7.99
N ASP A 317 -13.78 31.85 -7.49
CA ASP A 317 -13.78 33.12 -6.78
C ASP A 317 -12.80 33.09 -5.60
N PRO A 318 -11.82 34.02 -5.55
CA PRO A 318 -10.75 33.96 -4.58
C PRO A 318 -11.22 34.18 -3.14
N LYS A 319 -12.22 35.02 -2.92
CA LYS A 319 -12.76 35.29 -1.58
C LYS A 319 -13.52 34.07 -1.05
N LEU A 320 -14.27 33.41 -1.92
CA LEU A 320 -14.98 32.18 -1.56
C LEU A 320 -14.01 31.02 -1.30
N LYS A 321 -12.94 30.89 -2.09
CA LYS A 321 -11.87 29.91 -1.86
C LYS A 321 -11.20 30.14 -0.51
N TRP A 322 -10.81 31.38 -0.24
CA TRP A 322 -10.18 31.76 1.03
C TRP A 322 -11.09 31.45 2.22
N LYS A 323 -12.37 31.81 2.14
CA LYS A 323 -13.37 31.50 3.15
C LYS A 323 -13.51 29.99 3.39
N ALA A 324 -13.55 29.18 2.34
CA ALA A 324 -13.60 27.72 2.44
C ALA A 324 -12.34 27.16 3.12
N LEU A 325 -11.15 27.62 2.72
CA LEU A 325 -9.87 27.22 3.31
C LEU A 325 -9.78 27.58 4.81
N GLN A 326 -10.23 28.77 5.21
CA GLN A 326 -10.25 29.18 6.62
C GLN A 326 -11.29 28.38 7.43
N ALA A 327 -12.43 28.00 6.84
CA ALA A 327 -13.40 27.14 7.51
C ALA A 327 -12.80 25.74 7.79
N TRP A 328 -12.10 25.16 6.81
CA TRP A 328 -11.37 23.92 6.98
C TRP A 328 -10.28 24.04 8.06
N ARG A 329 -9.47 25.10 8.02
CA ARG A 329 -8.44 25.40 9.02
C ARG A 329 -9.02 25.43 10.43
N ALA A 330 -10.14 26.14 10.64
CA ALA A 330 -10.78 26.24 11.93
C ALA A 330 -11.27 24.88 12.45
N LYS A 331 -11.84 24.04 11.58
CA LYS A 331 -12.22 22.66 11.91
C LYS A 331 -11.00 21.83 12.31
N PHE A 332 -9.89 21.94 11.58
CA PHE A 332 -8.65 21.24 11.89
C PHE A 332 -8.09 21.65 13.26
N ILE A 333 -7.97 22.96 13.53
CA ILE A 333 -7.49 23.48 14.82
C ILE A 333 -8.38 22.99 15.97
N ALA A 334 -9.70 23.02 15.81
CA ALA A 334 -10.63 22.53 16.81
C ALA A 334 -10.45 21.03 17.11
N GLN A 335 -10.06 20.23 16.11
CA GLN A 335 -9.87 18.78 16.25
C GLN A 335 -8.48 18.41 16.79
N HIS A 336 -7.44 19.15 16.40
CA HIS A 336 -6.04 18.77 16.63
C HIS A 336 -5.28 19.70 17.59
N GLY A 337 -5.83 20.86 17.94
CA GLY A 337 -5.21 21.82 18.85
C GLY A 337 -3.95 22.50 18.31
N ARG A 338 -3.72 22.48 16.99
CA ARG A 338 -2.58 23.10 16.32
C ARG A 338 -2.92 23.54 14.90
N GLU A 339 -2.07 24.37 14.31
CA GLU A 339 -2.15 24.72 12.89
C GLU A 339 -1.87 23.50 11.98
N PRO A 340 -2.56 23.39 10.82
CA PRO A 340 -2.25 22.38 9.83
C PRO A 340 -1.04 22.78 9.00
N THR A 341 -0.15 21.82 8.77
CA THR A 341 0.91 21.89 7.76
C THR A 341 0.36 21.34 6.45
N VAL A 342 0.34 22.16 5.40
CA VAL A 342 -0.33 21.83 4.14
C VAL A 342 0.59 21.90 2.93
N TRP A 343 0.23 21.14 1.90
CA TRP A 343 0.79 21.26 0.57
C TRP A 343 -0.21 22.01 -0.32
N ILE A 344 0.17 23.18 -0.83
CA ILE A 344 -0.60 23.99 -1.78
C ILE A 344 0.29 24.25 -2.99
N ASP A 345 -0.18 23.93 -4.19
CA ASP A 345 0.57 24.05 -5.44
C ASP A 345 1.28 25.40 -5.61
N LYS A 346 0.59 26.50 -5.34
CA LYS A 346 1.12 27.85 -5.48
C LYS A 346 2.33 28.15 -4.59
N TYR A 347 2.40 27.51 -3.42
CA TYR A 347 3.49 27.68 -2.47
C TYR A 347 4.56 26.60 -2.63
N CYS A 348 4.14 25.35 -2.82
CA CYS A 348 5.01 24.19 -2.69
C CYS A 348 5.62 23.73 -4.02
N LEU A 349 5.13 24.24 -5.15
CA LEU A 349 5.79 24.07 -6.45
C LEU A 349 6.81 25.16 -6.68
N ASP A 350 8.00 24.77 -7.09
CA ASP A 350 9.02 25.67 -7.61
C ASP A 350 8.59 26.16 -9.00
N GLN A 351 8.01 27.35 -9.03
CA GLN A 351 7.50 27.96 -10.26
C GLN A 351 8.61 28.22 -11.30
N THR A 352 9.89 28.18 -10.89
CA THR A 352 11.03 28.30 -11.82
C THR A 352 11.37 26.97 -12.50
N ASN A 353 10.89 25.85 -11.96
CA ASN A 353 11.17 24.50 -12.45
C ASN A 353 9.95 23.57 -12.28
N ILE A 354 8.81 24.04 -12.77
CA ILE A 354 7.51 23.39 -12.57
C ILE A 354 7.47 21.96 -13.10
N ASP A 355 8.20 21.67 -14.18
CA ASP A 355 8.20 20.35 -14.82
C ASP A 355 8.72 19.23 -13.91
N ILE A 356 9.69 19.51 -13.05
CA ILE A 356 10.23 18.51 -12.11
C ILE A 356 9.20 18.22 -11.02
N ASP A 357 8.55 19.26 -10.50
CA ASP A 357 7.59 19.12 -9.42
C ASP A 357 6.28 18.48 -9.89
N LEU A 358 5.79 18.80 -11.09
CA LEU A 358 4.60 18.17 -11.67
C LEU A 358 4.79 16.66 -11.86
N ARG A 359 6.00 16.21 -12.18
CA ARG A 359 6.32 14.76 -12.23
C ARG A 359 6.24 14.13 -10.84
N CYS A 360 6.61 14.86 -9.80
CA CYS A 360 6.62 14.38 -8.42
C CYS A 360 5.24 14.49 -7.72
N LEU A 361 4.29 15.19 -8.34
CA LEU A 361 2.97 15.49 -7.77
C LEU A 361 2.23 14.27 -7.19
N PRO A 362 2.17 13.11 -7.88
CA PRO A 362 1.57 11.91 -7.29
C PRO A 362 2.21 11.48 -5.97
N ILE A 363 3.53 11.63 -5.85
CA ILE A 363 4.27 11.27 -4.64
C ILE A 363 4.06 12.32 -3.55
N PHE A 364 4.01 13.61 -3.91
CA PHE A 364 3.67 14.69 -2.97
C PHE A 364 2.30 14.48 -2.34
N MET A 365 1.28 14.15 -3.15
CA MET A 365 -0.04 13.77 -2.63
C MET A 365 0.04 12.55 -1.70
N SER A 366 0.81 11.51 -2.06
CA SER A 366 1.02 10.34 -1.20
C SER A 366 1.71 10.66 0.13
N GLY A 367 2.43 11.78 0.19
CA GLY A 367 3.10 12.30 1.37
C GLY A 367 2.20 13.11 2.29
N CYS A 368 0.93 13.31 1.93
CA CYS A 368 -0.07 14.02 2.72
C CYS A 368 -1.04 13.03 3.40
N SER A 369 -1.57 13.42 4.57
CA SER A 369 -2.45 12.54 5.36
C SER A 369 -3.89 12.51 4.83
N GLN A 370 -4.36 13.59 4.22
CA GLN A 370 -5.68 13.70 3.59
C GLN A 370 -5.64 14.61 2.35
N LEU A 371 -6.72 14.57 1.55
CA LEU A 371 -6.95 15.49 0.44
C LEU A 371 -8.08 16.44 0.82
N VAL A 372 -7.82 17.75 0.73
CA VAL A 372 -8.84 18.78 0.91
C VAL A 372 -9.15 19.36 -0.45
N VAL A 373 -10.40 19.19 -0.88
CA VAL A 373 -10.88 19.66 -2.17
C VAL A 373 -11.70 20.92 -1.96
N LEU A 374 -11.17 22.07 -2.38
CA LEU A 374 -11.92 23.33 -2.44
C LEU A 374 -12.74 23.33 -3.74
N PHE A 375 -13.94 22.75 -3.67
CA PHE A 375 -14.75 22.43 -4.83
C PHE A 375 -15.64 23.60 -5.25
N GLY A 376 -15.20 24.36 -6.26
CA GLY A 376 -15.97 25.44 -6.87
C GLY A 376 -16.46 25.14 -8.29
N PRO A 377 -17.17 26.09 -8.92
CA PRO A 377 -17.81 25.90 -10.23
C PRO A 377 -16.85 25.52 -11.36
N THR A 378 -15.58 25.92 -11.27
CA THR A 378 -14.57 25.64 -12.29
C THR A 378 -13.68 24.44 -11.96
N TYR A 379 -13.82 23.82 -10.79
CA TYR A 379 -12.94 22.71 -10.38
C TYR A 379 -12.92 21.57 -11.41
N LEU A 380 -14.10 21.11 -11.86
CA LEU A 380 -14.21 20.01 -12.81
C LEU A 380 -13.91 20.39 -14.27
N SER A 381 -13.72 21.66 -14.58
CA SER A 381 -13.22 22.06 -15.89
C SER A 381 -11.70 22.07 -15.96
N ARG A 382 -10.98 21.88 -14.84
CA ARG A 382 -9.51 21.92 -14.79
C ARG A 382 -8.93 20.50 -14.76
N LEU A 383 -8.18 20.16 -15.79
CA LEU A 383 -7.66 18.80 -15.95
C LEU A 383 -6.75 18.38 -14.79
N TRP A 384 -5.88 19.27 -14.32
CA TRP A 384 -5.00 19.00 -13.18
C TRP A 384 -5.76 18.71 -11.89
N CYS A 385 -6.77 19.51 -11.55
CA CYS A 385 -7.59 19.30 -10.35
C CYS A 385 -8.30 17.92 -10.35
N VAL A 386 -8.77 17.48 -11.52
CA VAL A 386 -9.41 16.16 -11.65
C VAL A 386 -8.38 15.03 -11.59
N VAL A 387 -7.20 15.23 -12.19
CA VAL A 387 -6.09 14.25 -12.10
C VAL A 387 -5.61 14.11 -10.65
N GLU A 388 -5.51 15.18 -9.88
CA GLU A 388 -5.17 15.15 -8.45
C GLU A 388 -6.18 14.30 -7.66
N LEU A 389 -7.48 14.62 -7.81
CA LEU A 389 -8.57 13.87 -7.17
C LEU A 389 -8.48 12.37 -7.48
N LEU A 390 -8.30 12.01 -8.75
CA LEU A 390 -8.25 10.61 -9.11
C LEU A 390 -6.94 9.94 -8.72
N THR A 391 -5.82 10.64 -8.78
CA THR A 391 -4.55 10.10 -8.30
C THR A 391 -4.65 9.77 -6.81
N PHE A 392 -5.31 10.61 -6.02
CA PHE A 392 -5.59 10.34 -4.61
C PHE A 392 -6.40 9.04 -4.44
N VAL A 393 -7.50 8.89 -5.18
CA VAL A 393 -8.35 7.67 -5.14
C VAL A 393 -7.58 6.43 -5.61
N GLN A 394 -6.77 6.54 -6.67
CA GLN A 394 -5.97 5.42 -7.22
C GLN A 394 -4.84 4.98 -6.29
N MET A 395 -4.39 5.85 -5.38
CA MET A 395 -3.46 5.48 -4.32
C MET A 395 -4.10 4.63 -3.22
N ASP A 396 -5.35 4.19 -3.40
CA ASP A 396 -6.11 3.39 -2.45
C ASP A 396 -6.26 4.13 -1.10
N LEU A 397 -6.38 5.45 -1.20
CA LEU A 397 -6.74 6.29 -0.07
C LEU A 397 -8.24 6.19 0.11
N ASP A 398 -8.65 5.99 1.36
CA ASP A 398 -10.05 5.94 1.73
C ASP A 398 -10.74 7.22 1.25
N ILE A 399 -11.88 7.09 0.56
CA ILE A 399 -12.67 8.23 0.10
C ILE A 399 -13.10 9.09 1.31
N GLY A 400 -13.19 8.50 2.50
CA GLY A 400 -13.39 9.22 3.76
C GLY A 400 -12.23 10.16 4.17
N LEU A 401 -11.06 10.07 3.52
CA LEU A 401 -9.94 11.00 3.67
C LEU A 401 -9.98 12.16 2.67
N ILE A 402 -11.06 12.27 1.88
CA ILE A 402 -11.32 13.43 1.03
C ILE A 402 -12.27 14.36 1.81
N ASP A 403 -11.74 15.47 2.31
CA ASP A 403 -12.54 16.54 2.91
C ASP A 403 -12.94 17.52 1.80
N LEU A 404 -14.23 17.56 1.46
CA LEU A 404 -14.75 18.37 0.36
C LEU A 404 -15.43 19.62 0.93
N ASP A 405 -14.80 20.77 0.72
CA ASP A 405 -15.33 22.07 1.10
C ASP A 405 -15.81 22.85 -0.13
N LEU A 406 -17.07 23.27 -0.09
CA LEU A 406 -17.73 23.89 -1.23
C LEU A 406 -17.38 25.39 -1.32
N VAL A 407 -16.92 25.81 -2.49
CA VAL A 407 -16.63 27.21 -2.80
C VAL A 407 -17.88 27.87 -3.36
N CYS A 408 -18.75 28.38 -2.49
CA CYS A 408 -19.98 29.08 -2.88
C CYS A 408 -20.33 30.23 -1.91
N PRO A 409 -21.10 31.26 -2.35
CA PRO A 409 -21.32 32.50 -1.58
C PRO A 409 -21.77 32.31 -0.13
N ASN A 410 -22.64 31.33 0.09
CA ASN A 410 -23.27 31.05 1.39
C ASN A 410 -22.66 29.82 2.10
N GLY A 411 -21.47 29.38 1.67
CA GLY A 411 -20.76 28.23 2.21
C GLY A 411 -21.51 26.91 2.02
N SER A 412 -20.95 25.85 2.60
CA SER A 412 -21.45 24.49 2.37
C SER A 412 -22.93 24.30 2.73
N ARG A 413 -23.52 25.07 3.65
CA ARG A 413 -24.94 24.92 4.03
C ARG A 413 -25.94 25.34 2.95
N ASN A 414 -25.50 26.01 1.88
CA ASN A 414 -26.39 26.43 0.81
C ASN A 414 -26.83 25.26 -0.09
N LYS A 415 -28.11 24.88 0.00
CA LYS A 415 -28.72 23.86 -0.86
C LYS A 415 -28.61 24.20 -2.36
N GLU A 416 -28.77 25.47 -2.72
CA GLU A 416 -28.69 25.91 -4.12
C GLU A 416 -27.27 25.80 -4.68
N GLY A 417 -26.28 26.19 -3.88
CA GLY A 417 -24.86 26.05 -4.23
C GLY A 417 -24.48 24.58 -4.44
N ARG A 418 -24.93 23.70 -3.54
CA ARG A 418 -24.76 22.24 -3.72
C ARG A 418 -25.42 21.72 -4.99
N ALA A 419 -26.66 22.13 -5.25
CA ALA A 419 -27.38 21.70 -6.45
C ALA A 419 -26.70 22.18 -7.73
N ALA A 420 -26.15 23.41 -7.74
CA ALA A 420 -25.38 23.93 -8.86
C ALA A 420 -24.11 23.10 -9.12
N LEU A 421 -23.35 22.80 -8.07
CA LEU A 421 -22.14 21.99 -8.15
C LEU A 421 -22.42 20.54 -8.53
N ALA A 422 -23.55 19.97 -8.08
CA ALA A 422 -24.03 18.66 -8.52
C ALA A 422 -24.33 18.63 -10.02
N ARG A 423 -24.97 19.68 -10.58
CA ARG A 423 -25.19 19.80 -12.03
C ARG A 423 -23.87 19.89 -12.82
N THR A 424 -22.86 20.56 -12.28
CA THR A 424 -21.51 20.56 -12.87
C THR A 424 -20.92 19.16 -12.90
N ALA A 425 -21.12 18.37 -11.84
CA ALA A 425 -20.69 16.97 -11.81
C ALA A 425 -21.45 16.11 -12.83
N ASP A 426 -22.76 16.27 -12.97
CA ASP A 426 -23.56 15.47 -13.92
C ASP A 426 -23.17 15.69 -15.39
N THR A 427 -22.63 16.87 -15.71
CA THR A 427 -22.17 17.24 -17.06
C THR A 427 -20.68 17.04 -17.27
N PHE A 428 -19.97 16.50 -16.28
CA PHE A 428 -18.52 16.32 -16.31
C PHE A 428 -18.06 15.44 -17.49
N CYS A 429 -17.03 15.91 -18.20
CA CYS A 429 -16.35 15.14 -19.23
C CYS A 429 -14.88 15.53 -19.29
N VAL A 430 -13.98 14.56 -19.05
CA VAL A 430 -12.53 14.81 -19.03
C VAL A 430 -11.99 15.38 -20.35
N SER A 431 -12.54 14.99 -21.50
CA SER A 431 -12.11 15.52 -22.81
C SER A 431 -12.38 17.03 -22.95
N LYS A 432 -13.36 17.55 -22.22
CA LYS A 432 -13.72 18.99 -22.18
C LYS A 432 -12.90 19.79 -21.16
N CYS A 433 -12.11 19.14 -20.32
CA CYS A 433 -11.27 19.83 -19.36
C CYS A 433 -10.19 20.68 -20.04
N GLU A 434 -9.85 21.78 -19.41
CA GLU A 434 -8.84 22.73 -19.81
C GLU A 434 -7.54 22.50 -19.04
N CYS A 435 -6.42 22.81 -19.70
CA CYS A 435 -5.10 22.88 -19.11
C CYS A 435 -4.45 24.17 -19.61
N PHE A 436 -3.60 24.78 -18.79
CA PHE A 436 -2.85 25.96 -19.22
C PHE A 436 -1.93 25.65 -20.42
N ASN A 437 -1.27 24.49 -20.39
CA ASN A 437 -0.42 24.02 -21.48
C ASN A 437 -1.16 22.93 -22.29
N VAL A 438 -1.33 23.17 -23.59
CA VAL A 438 -2.01 22.24 -24.51
C VAL A 438 -1.25 20.92 -24.66
N GLY A 439 0.09 20.97 -24.67
CA GLY A 439 0.93 19.77 -24.68
C GLY A 439 0.73 18.91 -23.43
N ASP A 440 0.64 19.54 -22.26
CA ASP A 440 0.37 18.81 -21.02
C ASP A 440 -1.05 18.26 -20.97
N LYS A 441 -2.03 18.96 -21.55
CA LYS A 441 -3.38 18.40 -21.75
C LYS A 441 -3.32 17.06 -22.48
N GLN A 442 -2.65 17.02 -23.64
CA GLN A 442 -2.58 15.80 -24.42
C GLN A 442 -1.82 14.69 -23.69
N LYS A 443 -0.72 15.00 -23.01
CA LYS A 443 0.03 14.03 -22.19
C LYS A 443 -0.86 13.45 -21.10
N LEU A 444 -1.55 14.29 -20.32
CA LEU A 444 -2.45 13.84 -19.24
C LEU A 444 -3.59 12.99 -19.77
N LEU A 445 -4.23 13.40 -20.87
CA LEU A 445 -5.26 12.59 -21.52
C LEU A 445 -4.72 11.24 -21.98
N ASN A 446 -3.51 11.18 -22.54
CA ASN A 446 -2.88 9.91 -22.91
C ASN A 446 -2.61 9.02 -21.68
N VAL A 447 -2.15 9.60 -20.57
CA VAL A 447 -1.95 8.89 -19.29
C VAL A 447 -3.27 8.35 -18.76
N ILE A 448 -4.33 9.14 -18.81
CA ILE A 448 -5.69 8.77 -18.41
C ILE A 448 -6.20 7.62 -19.29
N TYR A 449 -6.15 7.78 -20.62
CA TYR A 449 -6.57 6.76 -21.56
C TYR A 449 -5.82 5.45 -21.33
N ALA A 450 -4.49 5.53 -21.17
CA ALA A 450 -3.70 4.37 -20.86
C ALA A 450 -4.18 3.74 -19.54
N GLY A 451 -4.34 4.52 -18.46
CA GLY A 451 -4.69 4.01 -17.13
C GLY A 451 -6.08 3.37 -17.05
N PHE A 452 -7.05 3.92 -17.76
CA PHE A 452 -8.48 3.57 -17.64
C PHE A 452 -9.04 2.82 -18.86
N GLY A 453 -8.25 2.67 -19.92
CA GLY A 453 -8.64 2.05 -21.19
C GLY A 453 -9.48 2.98 -22.08
N ASP A 454 -10.38 3.77 -21.48
CA ASP A 454 -11.18 4.78 -22.16
C ASP A 454 -11.53 5.95 -21.21
N MET A 455 -11.95 7.08 -21.80
CA MET A 455 -12.31 8.30 -21.05
C MET A 455 -13.62 8.18 -20.27
N ARG A 456 -14.53 7.29 -20.67
CA ARG A 456 -15.83 7.09 -20.00
C ARG A 456 -15.64 6.40 -18.65
N ASN A 457 -14.70 5.47 -18.55
CA ASN A 457 -14.31 4.81 -17.31
C ASN A 457 -13.67 5.81 -16.34
N PHE A 458 -12.78 6.67 -16.84
CA PHE A 458 -12.24 7.77 -16.03
C PHE A 458 -13.35 8.68 -15.50
N ASN A 459 -14.27 9.14 -16.36
CA ASN A 459 -15.39 9.98 -15.94
C ASN A 459 -16.23 9.30 -14.85
N ARG A 460 -16.53 8.01 -15.01
CA ARG A 460 -17.29 7.22 -14.04
C ARG A 460 -16.60 7.17 -12.68
N GLU A 461 -15.29 6.96 -12.64
CA GLU A 461 -14.52 6.89 -11.39
C GLU A 461 -14.42 8.24 -10.69
N VAL A 462 -14.25 9.35 -11.43
CA VAL A 462 -14.30 10.70 -10.86
C VAL A 462 -15.66 10.96 -10.21
N LEU A 463 -16.75 10.66 -10.93
CA LEU A 463 -18.10 10.85 -10.40
C LEU A 463 -18.39 9.93 -9.21
N ARG A 464 -17.88 8.70 -9.23
CA ARG A 464 -17.98 7.78 -8.10
C ARG A 464 -17.27 8.33 -6.87
N ALA A 465 -16.05 8.86 -7.03
CA ALA A 465 -15.30 9.47 -5.94
C ALA A 465 -16.05 10.65 -5.33
N LEU A 466 -16.53 11.58 -6.17
CA LEU A 466 -17.32 12.74 -5.72
C LEU A 466 -18.62 12.32 -5.01
N ARG A 467 -19.34 11.33 -5.55
CA ARG A 467 -20.55 10.78 -4.90
C ARG A 467 -20.24 10.17 -3.53
N GLY A 468 -19.09 9.51 -3.39
CA GLY A 468 -18.64 8.92 -2.14
C GLY A 468 -18.34 9.93 -1.03
N THR A 469 -18.01 11.18 -1.38
CA THR A 469 -17.81 12.28 -0.40
C THR A 469 -19.11 12.85 0.16
N GLY A 470 -20.27 12.36 -0.28
CA GLY A 470 -21.59 12.90 0.12
C GLY A 470 -22.04 14.11 -0.68
N MET A 471 -21.31 14.52 -1.73
CA MET A 471 -21.69 15.65 -2.58
C MET A 471 -23.02 15.41 -3.35
N CYS A 472 -23.35 14.14 -3.60
CA CYS A 472 -24.48 13.74 -4.44
C CYS A 472 -25.49 12.82 -3.72
N THR A 473 -25.50 12.76 -2.39
CA THR A 473 -26.65 12.14 -1.70
C THR A 473 -27.85 13.02 -1.97
N THR A 474 -28.67 12.59 -2.92
CA THR A 474 -29.87 13.23 -3.42
C THR A 474 -30.74 13.76 -2.27
N VAL A 475 -31.14 15.03 -2.41
CA VAL A 475 -32.32 15.62 -1.78
C VAL A 475 -33.57 14.90 -2.26
#